data_AF-S9P1C1-F1
#
_entry.id   AF-S9P1C1-F1
#
_cell.length_a   1.000
_cell.length_b   1.000
_cell.length_c   1.000
_cell.angle_alpha   90.00
_cell.angle_beta   90.00
_cell.angle_gamma   90.00
#
_symmetry.space_group_name_H-M   'P 1'
#
loop_
_entity.id
_entity.type
_entity.pdbx_description
1 polymer ?
#
loop_
_entity_poly.entity_id
_entity_poly.type
_entity_poly.pdbx_seq_one_letter_code
_entity_poly.pdbx_strand_id
1 'polypeptide(L)'
;MFRELASSDVQLFPVEVQGTAEPYYLLNVARTVRCIDDSACAEVRLWTPENRQPEKVGQYRTVSGLRIDKSKVSEERVFRLWGWSSPIIIDEEIKKALERTGCLGGRFDEV
;
A
#
# COMPACT_ATOMS: atom_id res chain seq x y z
N MET A 1 -9.63 14.04 5.87
CA MET A 1 -9.80 12.67 5.33
C MET A 1 -8.94 11.62 6.03
N PHE A 2 -7.65 11.37 5.69
CA PHE A 2 -6.90 10.24 6.28
C PHE A 2 -6.86 10.25 7.81
N ARG A 3 -6.69 11.44 8.41
CA ARG A 3 -6.77 11.65 9.87
C ARG A 3 -8.12 11.27 10.47
N GLU A 4 -9.20 11.33 9.70
CA GLU A 4 -10.57 11.04 10.17
C GLU A 4 -10.96 9.60 9.88
N LEU A 5 -10.60 9.08 8.70
CA LEU A 5 -11.06 7.77 8.23
C LEU A 5 -10.13 6.61 8.61
N ALA A 6 -8.83 6.87 8.82
CA ALA A 6 -7.81 5.83 8.96
C ALA A 6 -6.67 6.23 9.92
N SER A 7 -6.99 6.94 11.00
CA SER A 7 -5.98 7.41 11.97
C SER A 7 -5.21 6.30 12.68
N SER A 8 -5.79 5.10 12.79
CA SER A 8 -5.14 3.90 13.31
C SER A 8 -4.10 3.31 12.35
N ASP A 9 -4.16 3.70 11.07
CA ASP A 9 -3.45 3.02 10.00
C ASP A 9 -2.32 3.86 9.41
N VAL A 10 -2.41 5.18 9.58
CA VAL A 10 -1.46 6.13 9.02
C VAL A 10 -0.99 7.15 10.03
N GLN A 11 0.21 7.67 9.79
CA GLN A 11 0.76 8.83 10.48
C GLN A 11 0.95 9.95 9.45
N LEU A 12 0.72 11.19 9.89
CA LEU A 12 0.86 12.38 9.06
C LEU A 12 1.91 13.30 9.67
N PHE A 13 3.00 13.50 8.96
CA PHE A 13 4.08 14.38 9.39
C PHE A 13 4.07 15.65 8.53
N PRO A 14 3.94 16.86 9.11
CA PRO A 14 4.01 18.09 8.34
C PRO A 14 5.42 18.24 7.74
N VAL A 15 5.49 18.67 6.49
CA VAL A 15 6.75 18.89 5.77
C VAL A 15 6.67 20.16 4.93
N GLU A 16 7.82 20.81 4.75
CA GLU A 16 7.99 21.91 3.80
C GLU A 16 8.44 21.33 2.46
N VAL A 17 7.78 21.74 1.37
CA VAL A 17 8.16 21.36 0.01
C VAL A 17 8.67 22.63 -0.69
N GLN A 18 9.90 22.58 -1.18
CA GLN A 18 10.50 23.74 -1.84
C GLN A 18 9.69 24.14 -3.08
N GLY A 19 9.34 25.44 -3.17
CA GLY A 19 8.61 25.99 -4.32
C GLY A 19 7.09 26.01 -4.17
N THR A 20 6.55 25.63 -3.02
CA THR A 20 5.12 25.73 -2.69
C THR A 20 4.93 26.36 -1.32
N ALA A 21 3.88 27.17 -1.18
CA ALA A 21 3.54 27.84 0.08
C ALA A 21 2.46 27.06 0.87
N GLU A 22 1.81 26.10 0.21
CA GLU A 22 0.77 25.27 0.79
C GLU A 22 1.36 24.22 1.75
N PRO A 23 0.64 23.86 2.82
CA PRO A 23 1.10 22.85 3.76
C PRO A 23 1.02 21.44 3.14
N TYR A 24 2.13 20.71 3.17
CA TYR A 24 2.19 19.30 2.79
C TYR A 24 2.40 18.40 4.01
N TYR A 25 1.99 17.15 3.84
CA TYR A 25 2.18 16.11 4.85
C TYR A 25 2.78 14.87 4.19
N LEU A 26 3.80 14.31 4.83
CA LEU A 26 4.26 12.96 4.53
C LEU A 26 3.26 11.97 5.14
N LEU A 27 2.61 11.19 4.28
CA LEU A 27 1.74 10.07 4.65
C LEU A 27 2.60 8.83 4.90
N ASN A 28 2.76 8.44 6.16
CA ASN A 28 3.35 7.16 6.50
C ASN A 28 2.26 6.12 6.74
N VAL A 29 2.22 5.06 5.93
CA VAL A 29 1.33 3.92 6.14
C VAL A 29 1.98 2.99 7.16
N ALA A 30 1.43 2.94 8.36
CA ALA A 30 2.04 2.26 9.51
C ALA A 30 1.68 0.76 9.59
N ARG A 31 0.68 0.32 8.82
CA ARG A 31 0.22 -1.08 8.80
C ARG A 31 0.85 -1.85 7.66
N THR A 32 1.29 -3.07 7.96
CA THR A 32 1.75 -4.04 6.96
C THR A 32 1.02 -5.36 7.17
N VAL A 33 0.39 -5.87 6.11
CA VAL A 33 -0.46 -7.06 6.17
C VAL A 33 0.07 -8.11 5.18
N ARG A 34 0.17 -9.36 5.63
CA ARG A 34 0.58 -10.49 4.79
C ARG A 34 -0.66 -11.18 4.20
N CYS A 35 -1.24 -10.54 3.18
CA CYS A 35 -2.51 -10.97 2.59
C CYS A 35 -2.48 -11.18 1.08
N ILE A 36 -1.32 -11.18 0.41
CA ILE A 36 -1.27 -11.55 -1.02
C ILE A 36 -1.80 -12.98 -1.16
N ASP A 37 -2.73 -13.18 -2.08
CA ASP A 37 -3.19 -14.50 -2.49
C ASP A 37 -2.34 -14.98 -3.66
N ASP A 38 -1.27 -15.72 -3.32
CA ASP A 38 -0.31 -16.22 -4.29
C ASP A 38 -0.97 -17.07 -5.39
N SER A 39 -2.07 -17.75 -5.07
CA SER A 39 -2.77 -18.66 -5.98
C SER A 39 -3.73 -17.94 -6.94
N ALA A 40 -4.27 -16.80 -6.52
CA ALA A 40 -5.18 -15.99 -7.32
C ALA A 40 -4.46 -14.92 -8.16
N CYS A 41 -3.22 -14.60 -7.84
CA CYS A 41 -2.38 -13.71 -8.65
C CYS A 41 -2.06 -14.33 -10.02
N ALA A 42 -1.93 -13.49 -11.04
CA ALA A 42 -1.54 -13.96 -12.37
C ALA A 42 -0.10 -14.46 -12.42
N GLU A 43 0.80 -13.86 -11.63
CA GLU A 43 2.18 -14.31 -11.46
C GLU A 43 2.71 -13.93 -10.09
N VAL A 44 3.42 -14.86 -9.45
CA VAL A 44 4.20 -14.61 -8.24
C VAL A 44 5.59 -15.21 -8.40
N ARG A 45 6.62 -14.40 -8.18
CA ARG A 45 8.01 -14.86 -8.04
C ARG A 45 8.58 -14.36 -6.74
N LEU A 46 9.14 -15.29 -5.97
CA LEU A 46 9.88 -14.97 -4.75
C LEU A 46 11.37 -14.80 -5.05
N TRP A 47 12.05 -14.08 -4.19
CA TRP A 47 13.51 -14.12 -4.14
C TRP A 47 13.96 -15.49 -3.67
N THR A 48 14.87 -16.10 -4.44
CA THR A 48 15.50 -17.38 -4.11
C THR A 48 16.98 -17.19 -3.78
N PRO A 49 17.63 -18.15 -3.09
CA PRO A 49 19.06 -18.05 -2.78
C PRO A 49 19.95 -17.81 -4.01
N GLU A 50 19.56 -18.32 -5.18
CA GLU A 50 20.30 -18.16 -6.44
C GLU A 50 20.34 -16.71 -6.93
N ASN A 51 19.43 -15.85 -6.45
CA ASN A 51 19.36 -14.44 -6.83
C ASN A 51 20.42 -13.57 -6.12
N ARG A 52 21.25 -14.14 -5.22
CA ARG A 52 22.35 -13.46 -4.51
C ARG A 52 21.91 -12.22 -3.70
N GLN A 53 20.68 -12.22 -3.20
CA GLN A 53 20.14 -11.22 -2.26
C GLN A 53 19.56 -11.94 -1.02
N PRO A 54 20.42 -12.41 -0.09
CA PRO A 54 20.01 -13.26 1.02
C PRO A 54 18.97 -12.59 1.94
N GLU A 55 19.03 -11.28 2.11
CA GLU A 55 18.12 -10.49 2.93
C GLU A 55 16.68 -10.44 2.41
N LYS A 56 16.48 -10.79 1.13
CA LYS A 56 15.16 -10.78 0.48
C LYS A 56 14.58 -12.17 0.27
N VAL A 57 15.33 -13.24 0.51
CA VAL A 57 14.87 -14.61 0.27
C VAL A 57 13.52 -14.86 0.97
N GLY A 58 12.56 -15.37 0.21
CA GLY A 58 11.18 -15.58 0.67
C GLY A 58 10.25 -14.36 0.60
N GLN A 59 10.76 -13.17 0.25
CA GLN A 59 9.95 -12.00 -0.08
C GLN A 59 9.55 -12.00 -1.57
N TYR A 60 8.57 -11.18 -1.93
CA TYR A 60 8.14 -11.04 -3.31
C TYR A 60 9.16 -10.27 -4.15
N ARG A 61 9.52 -10.86 -5.29
CA ARG A 61 10.33 -10.23 -6.33
C ARG A 61 9.47 -9.70 -7.47
N THR A 62 8.39 -10.38 -7.79
CA THR A 62 7.46 -10.00 -8.85
C THR A 62 6.06 -10.45 -8.46
N VAL A 63 5.09 -9.56 -8.61
CA VAL A 63 3.66 -9.85 -8.50
C VAL A 63 2.96 -9.22 -9.69
N SER A 64 2.27 -10.02 -10.49
CA SER A 64 1.45 -9.57 -11.62
C SER A 64 0.00 -9.95 -11.36
N GLY A 65 -0.95 -9.07 -11.72
CA GLY A 65 -2.38 -9.29 -11.46
C GLY A 65 -2.66 -9.49 -9.97
N LEU A 66 -2.19 -8.55 -9.14
CA LEU A 66 -2.26 -8.62 -7.68
C LEU A 66 -3.68 -8.95 -7.20
N ARG A 67 -3.79 -10.02 -6.42
CA ARG A 67 -4.98 -10.42 -5.67
C ARG A 67 -4.64 -10.55 -4.19
N ILE A 68 -5.59 -10.18 -3.34
CA ILE A 68 -5.45 -10.32 -1.89
C ILE A 68 -6.52 -11.24 -1.31
N ASP A 69 -6.12 -12.00 -0.30
CA ASP A 69 -7.02 -12.76 0.55
C ASP A 69 -7.61 -11.83 1.62
N LYS A 70 -8.83 -11.36 1.36
CA LYS A 70 -9.53 -10.42 2.24
C LYS A 70 -9.79 -10.98 3.64
N SER A 71 -9.78 -12.30 3.83
CA SER A 71 -9.95 -12.91 5.16
C SER A 71 -8.75 -12.66 6.09
N LYS A 72 -7.59 -12.28 5.53
CA LYS A 72 -6.37 -11.92 6.26
C LYS A 72 -6.25 -10.43 6.54
N VAL A 73 -7.18 -9.63 6.05
CA VAL A 73 -7.29 -8.20 6.37
C VAL A 73 -8.33 -8.08 7.48
N SER A 74 -7.97 -7.44 8.59
CA SER A 74 -8.85 -7.33 9.74
C SER A 74 -9.62 -6.01 9.69
N GLU A 75 -9.08 -4.99 10.35
CA GLU A 75 -9.70 -3.67 10.45
C GLU A 75 -8.91 -2.61 9.67
N GLU A 76 -7.80 -3.00 9.04
CA GLU A 76 -6.95 -2.10 8.28
C GLU A 76 -7.67 -1.58 7.05
N ARG A 77 -7.80 -0.26 6.98
CA ARG A 77 -8.36 0.49 5.86
C ARG A 77 -7.28 1.04 4.95
N VAL A 78 -6.06 1.22 5.48
CA VAL A 78 -4.85 1.62 4.72
C VAL A 78 -3.67 0.76 5.15
N PHE A 79 -3.05 0.02 4.24
CA PHE A 79 -1.90 -0.81 4.60
C PHE A 79 -0.96 -1.06 3.42
N ARG A 80 0.26 -1.50 3.74
CA ARG A 80 1.21 -2.05 2.77
C ARG A 80 1.16 -3.57 2.78
N LEU A 81 1.50 -4.19 1.64
CA LEU A 81 1.65 -5.63 1.57
C LEU A 81 3.00 -6.04 2.17
N TRP A 82 2.98 -7.11 2.97
CA TRP A 82 4.21 -7.74 3.44
C TRP A 82 5.03 -8.26 2.25
N GLY A 83 6.32 -7.97 2.24
CA GLY A 83 7.26 -8.47 1.23
C GLY A 83 7.08 -7.88 -0.18
N TRP A 84 6.11 -6.97 -0.40
CA TRP A 84 5.89 -6.25 -1.67
C TRP A 84 5.44 -4.81 -1.40
N SER A 85 6.41 -3.92 -1.16
CA SER A 85 6.13 -2.60 -0.56
C SER A 85 5.59 -1.54 -1.51
N SER A 86 5.56 -1.79 -2.83
CA SER A 86 5.18 -0.78 -3.84
C SER A 86 3.72 -0.32 -3.71
N PRO A 87 2.70 -1.20 -3.73
CA PRO A 87 1.31 -0.79 -3.60
C PRO A 87 0.97 -0.34 -2.17
N ILE A 88 0.10 0.65 -2.09
CA ILE A 88 -0.66 1.00 -0.88
C ILE A 88 -2.08 0.50 -1.11
N ILE A 89 -2.55 -0.40 -0.26
CA ILE A 89 -3.92 -0.88 -0.29
C ILE A 89 -4.78 0.07 0.53
N ILE A 90 -5.90 0.47 -0.05
CA ILE A 90 -6.91 1.29 0.59
C ILE A 90 -8.27 0.63 0.45
N ASP A 91 -9.15 0.86 1.40
CA ASP A 91 -10.55 0.49 1.25
C ASP A 91 -11.30 1.40 0.24
N GLU A 92 -12.50 0.97 -0.13
CA GLU A 92 -13.32 1.66 -1.11
C GLU A 92 -13.80 3.06 -0.64
N GLU A 93 -13.99 3.27 0.67
CA GLU A 93 -14.45 4.56 1.18
C GLU A 93 -13.34 5.61 1.10
N ILE A 94 -12.10 5.22 1.40
CA ILE A 94 -10.92 6.08 1.27
C ILE A 94 -10.66 6.41 -0.20
N LYS A 95 -10.79 5.43 -1.11
CA LYS A 95 -10.73 5.67 -2.56
C LYS A 95 -11.75 6.74 -2.98
N LYS A 96 -13.03 6.56 -2.61
CA LYS A 96 -14.11 7.51 -2.92
C LYS A 96 -13.83 8.90 -2.35
N ALA A 97 -13.28 8.98 -1.14
CA ALA A 97 -12.94 10.25 -0.53
C ALA A 97 -11.78 10.95 -1.27
N LEU A 98 -10.74 10.21 -1.68
CA LEU A 98 -9.64 10.73 -2.50
C LEU A 98 -10.14 11.27 -3.84
N GLU A 99 -11.01 10.53 -4.53
CA GLU A 99 -11.63 10.94 -5.79
C GLU A 99 -12.45 12.25 -5.63
N ARG A 100 -13.25 12.36 -4.57
CA ARG A 100 -14.05 13.57 -4.28
C ARG A 100 -13.19 14.79 -3.95
N THR A 101 -12.06 14.59 -3.25
CA THR A 101 -11.14 15.68 -2.89
C THR A 101 -10.29 16.19 -4.06
N GLY A 102 -10.39 15.58 -5.24
CA GLY A 102 -9.64 15.99 -6.42
C GLY A 102 -8.16 15.65 -6.34
N CYS A 103 -7.82 14.48 -5.80
CA CYS A 103 -6.44 13.98 -5.80
C CYS A 103 -5.89 13.93 -7.24
N LEU A 104 -4.99 14.85 -7.57
CA LEU A 104 -4.38 14.93 -8.89
C LEU A 104 -3.32 13.83 -9.04
N GLY A 105 -3.42 13.04 -10.12
CA GLY A 105 -2.43 12.02 -10.46
C GLY A 105 -2.58 10.65 -9.76
N GLY A 106 -3.64 10.45 -8.97
CA GLY A 106 -3.96 9.15 -8.39
C GLY A 106 -4.40 8.14 -9.46
N ARG A 107 -3.86 6.91 -9.39
CA ARG A 107 -4.33 5.75 -10.14
C ARG A 107 -4.75 4.68 -9.14
N PHE A 108 -5.95 4.13 -9.35
CA PHE A 108 -6.49 3.05 -8.53
C PHE A 108 -6.74 1.83 -9.42
N ASP A 109 -6.24 0.68 -8.99
CA ASP A 109 -6.48 -0.61 -9.62
C ASP A 109 -7.13 -1.52 -8.56
N GLU A 110 -8.19 -2.24 -8.93
CA GLU A 110 -8.87 -3.18 -8.03
C GLU A 110 -8.03 -4.45 -7.83
N VAL A 111 -7.97 -4.94 -6.59
CA VAL A 111 -7.19 -6.12 -6.19
C VAL A 111 -8.05 -7.17 -5.49
#